data_AF-A0A2U8WSI4-F1
#
_entry.id   AF-A0A2U8WSI4-F1
#
_cell.length_a   1.000
_cell.length_b   1.000
_cell.length_c   1.000
_cell.angle_alpha   90.00
_cell.angle_beta   90.00
_cell.angle_gamma   90.00
#
_symmetry.space_group_name_H-M   'P 1'
#
loop_
_entity.id
_entity.type
_entity.pdbx_description
1 polymer ?
#
loop_
_entity_poly.entity_id
_entity_poly.type
_entity_poly.pdbx_seq_one_letter_code
_entity_poly.pdbx_strand_id
1 'polypeptide(L)' 'MHTVAETPASTKDAEAERMPHISRLALKAMLAADPEAGDLTVGSGGIRKVRLAGRGKGMSGGYRVLTA' A
#
# COMPACT_ATOMS: atom_id res chain seq x y z
N MET A 1 3.02 16.89 3.48
CA MET A 1 3.83 16.02 2.59
C MET A 1 4.76 15.24 3.49
N HIS A 2 4.62 13.91 3.50
CA HIS A 2 5.32 13.02 4.43
C HIS A 2 6.26 12.09 3.65
N THR A 3 7.33 11.66 4.31
CA THR A 3 8.25 10.67 3.74
C THR A 3 7.66 9.28 3.92
N VAL A 4 7.61 8.49 2.85
CA VAL A 4 7.18 7.09 2.91
C VAL A 4 8.39 6.17 2.89
N ALA A 5 8.59 5.44 3.98
CA ALA A 5 9.60 4.39 4.07
C ALA A 5 8.94 3.02 3.90
N GLU A 6 9.65 2.09 3.27
CA GLU A 6 9.18 0.71 3.11
C GLU A 6 9.94 -0.22 4.04
N THR A 7 9.24 -1.21 4.56
CA THR A 7 9.88 -2.28 5.30
C THR A 7 10.47 -3.33 4.34
N PRO A 8 11.48 -4.10 4.77
CA PRO A 8 12.00 -5.21 3.97
C PRO A 8 10.92 -6.25 3.62
N ALA A 9 9.97 -6.49 4.53
CA ALA A 9 8.83 -7.39 4.29
C ALA A 9 7.93 -6.85 3.17
N SER A 10 7.53 -5.57 3.23
CA SER A 10 6.73 -4.94 2.18
C SER A 10 7.40 -4.99 0.80
N THR A 11 8.72 -4.80 0.75
CA THR A 11 9.47 -4.90 -0.52
C THR A 11 9.45 -6.32 -1.09
N LYS A 12 9.68 -7.34 -0.24
CA LYS A 12 9.64 -8.75 -0.64
C LYS A 12 8.24 -9.17 -1.12
N ASP A 13 7.20 -8.76 -0.41
CA ASP A 13 5.82 -9.09 -0.76
C ASP A 13 5.41 -8.44 -2.09
N ALA A 14 5.80 -7.18 -2.30
CA ALA A 14 5.55 -6.49 -3.57
C ALA A 14 6.22 -7.18 -4.76
N GLU A 15 7.43 -7.72 -4.58
CA GLU A 15 8.13 -8.50 -5.61
C GLU A 15 7.47 -9.86 -5.86
N ALA A 16 7.10 -10.59 -4.79
CA ALA A 16 6.44 -11.88 -4.88
C ALA A 16 5.08 -11.78 -5.62
N GLU A 17 4.32 -10.72 -5.34
CA GLU A 17 3.03 -10.41 -5.98
C GLU A 17 3.18 -9.73 -7.35
N ARG A 18 4.42 -9.57 -7.84
CA ARG A 18 4.77 -8.94 -9.12
C ARG A 18 4.11 -7.57 -9.28
N MET A 19 4.09 -6.79 -8.22
CA MET A 19 3.55 -5.43 -8.21
C MET A 19 4.37 -4.54 -9.16
N PRO A 20 3.74 -3.90 -10.17
CA PRO A 20 4.46 -3.02 -11.07
C PRO A 20 5.09 -1.84 -10.32
N HIS A 21 6.31 -1.48 -10.72
CA HIS A 21 7.06 -0.37 -10.10
C HIS A 21 6.27 0.95 -10.11
N ILE A 22 5.57 1.25 -11.21
CA ILE A 22 4.72 2.46 -11.32
C ILE A 22 3.58 2.44 -10.31
N SER A 23 2.93 1.30 -10.08
CA SER A 23 1.87 1.17 -9.08
C SER A 23 2.42 1.39 -7.66
N ARG A 24 3.62 0.88 -7.38
CA ARG A 24 4.31 1.07 -6.10
C ARG A 24 4.71 2.54 -5.89
N LEU A 25 5.17 3.23 -6.93
CA LEU A 25 5.48 4.65 -6.87
C LEU A 25 4.23 5.52 -6.65
N ALA A 26 3.13 5.21 -7.36
CA ALA A 26 1.86 5.91 -7.21
C ALA A 26 1.28 5.73 -5.79
N LEU A 27 1.37 4.51 -5.23
CA LEU A 27 0.99 4.24 -3.85
C LEU A 27 1.78 5.11 -2.86
N LYS A 28 3.12 5.20 -3.02
CA LYS A 28 3.95 6.05 -2.16
C LYS A 28 3.59 7.53 -2.28
N ALA A 29 3.36 8.02 -3.49
CA ALA A 29 2.98 9.41 -3.71
C ALA A 29 1.62 9.73 -3.03
N MET A 30 0.66 8.80 -3.13
CA MET A 30 -0.64 8.92 -2.46
C MET A 30 -0.47 8.95 -0.94
N LEU A 31 0.30 8.02 -0.36
CA LEU A 31 0.54 7.97 1.09
C LEU A 31 1.33 9.18 1.62
N ALA A 32 2.27 9.70 0.82
CA ALA A 32 3.01 10.91 1.15
C ALA A 32 2.11 12.16 1.19
N ALA A 33 1.06 12.18 0.36
CA ALA A 33 0.08 13.26 0.31
C ALA A 33 -0.98 13.12 1.42
N ASP A 34 -1.43 11.88 1.68
CA ASP A 34 -2.44 11.54 2.68
C ASP A 34 -2.03 10.29 3.49
N PRO A 35 -1.40 10.49 4.67
CA PRO A 35 -1.04 9.39 5.57
C PRO A 35 -2.24 8.65 6.16
N GLU A 36 -3.44 9.26 6.15
CA GLU A 36 -4.64 8.65 6.71
C GLU A 36 -5.41 7.80 5.71
N ALA A 37 -4.91 7.69 4.47
CA ALA A 37 -5.52 6.91 3.43
C ALA A 37 -5.73 5.43 3.83
N GLY A 38 -6.88 4.89 3.45
CA GLY A 38 -7.28 3.51 3.73
C GLY A 38 -8.04 3.34 5.05
N ASP A 39 -8.46 2.10 5.30
CA ASP A 39 -9.32 1.78 6.45
C ASP A 39 -8.47 1.51 7.69
N LEU A 40 -8.77 2.16 8.82
CA LEU A 40 -8.14 1.84 10.10
C LEU A 40 -8.47 0.40 10.50
N THR A 41 -7.44 -0.39 10.76
CA THR A 41 -7.58 -1.74 11.30
C THR A 41 -7.72 -1.65 12.81
N VAL A 42 -8.94 -1.81 13.32
CA VAL A 42 -9.23 -1.68 14.77
C VAL A 42 -8.40 -2.67 15.59
N GLY A 43 -7.82 -2.20 16.70
CA GLY A 43 -7.00 -3.02 17.59
C GLY A 43 -5.55 -3.24 17.13
N SER A 44 -5.14 -2.67 15.98
CA SER A 44 -3.78 -2.81 15.43
C SER A 44 -2.76 -1.78 15.92
N GLY A 45 -3.20 -0.80 16.73
CA GLY A 45 -2.34 0.30 17.19
C GLY A 45 -2.10 1.40 16.15
N GLY A 46 -2.98 1.54 15.14
CA GLY A 46 -2.91 2.62 14.15
C GLY A 46 -2.70 2.17 12.70
N ILE A 47 -2.59 0.87 12.44
CA ILE A 47 -2.36 0.35 11.09
C ILE A 47 -3.58 0.59 10.21
N ARG A 48 -3.35 1.12 9.02
CA ARG A 48 -4.34 1.37 7.97
C ARG A 48 -4.17 0.40 6.81
N LYS A 49 -5.29 0.00 6.21
CA LYS A 49 -5.35 -0.95 5.09
C LYS A 49 -5.80 -0.23 3.84
N VAL A 50 -4.88 -0.11 2.89
CA VAL A 50 -5.10 0.51 1.58
C VAL A 50 -5.42 -0.57 0.55
N ARG A 51 -6.44 -0.35 -0.26
CA ARG A 51 -6.81 -1.22 -1.39
C ARG A 51 -6.32 -0.59 -2.68
N LEU A 52 -5.57 -1.35 -3.48
CA LEU A 52 -5.06 -0.89 -4.77
C LEU A 52 -5.51 -1.83 -5.88
N ALA A 53 -5.89 -1.29 -7.03
CA ALA A 53 -6.22 -2.11 -8.18
C ALA A 53 -4.99 -2.95 -8.60
N GLY A 54 -5.23 -4.20 -8.99
CA GLY A 54 -4.18 -5.13 -9.42
C GLY A 54 -3.78 -4.89 -10.86
N ARG A 55 -2.67 -5.50 -11.30
CA ARG A 55 -2.23 -5.45 -12.70
C ARG A 55 -3.30 -6.03 -13.63
N GLY A 56 -4.05 -5.17 -14.32
CA GLY A 56 -5.16 -5.58 -15.20
C GLY A 56 -6.34 -6.23 -14.47
N LYS A 57 -6.44 -6.03 -13.15
CA LYS A 57 -7.51 -6.57 -12.29
C LYS A 57 -8.15 -5.43 -11.49
N GLY A 58 -9.46 -5.53 -11.27
CA GLY A 58 -10.18 -4.59 -10.40
C GLY A 58 -9.78 -4.73 -8.93
N MET A 59 -10.43 -3.96 -8.06
CA MET A 59 -10.16 -3.91 -6.61
C MET A 59 -10.29 -5.25 -5.88
N SER A 60 -11.03 -6.22 -6.43
CA SER A 60 -11.22 -7.55 -5.83
C SER A 60 -9.98 -8.44 -5.90
N GLY A 61 -9.28 -8.42 -7.05
CA GLY A 61 -8.03 -9.14 -7.31
C GLY A 61 -6.79 -8.26 -7.23
N GLY A 62 -6.90 -7.13 -6.52
CA GLY A 62 -5.83 -6.16 -6.37
C GLY A 62 -5.01 -6.33 -5.09
N TYR A 63 -4.07 -5.40 -4.89
CA TYR A 63 -3.15 -5.39 -3.76
C TYR A 63 -3.83 -4.84 -2.50
N ARG A 64 -3.41 -5.33 -1.34
CA ARG A 64 -3.77 -4.79 -0.03
C ARG A 64 -2.47 -4.44 0.68
N VAL A 65 -2.30 -3.16 1.00
CA VAL A 65 -1.08 -2.67 1.64
C VAL A 65 -1.40 -2.15 3.02
N LEU A 66 -0.58 -2.53 3.99
CA LEU A 66 -0.69 -2.09 5.38
C LEU A 66 0.30 -0.95 5.61
N THR A 67 -0.17 0.14 6.23
CA THR A 67 0.61 1.35 6.53
C THR A 67 0.37 1.75 7.98
N ALA A 68 1.30 2.48 8.59
CA ALA A 68 1.17 3.01 9.94
C ALA A 68 1.59 4.49 9.96
#